data_AF-A0A157PA15-F1
#
_entry.id   AF-A0A157PA15-F1
#
_cell.length_a   1.000
_cell.length_b   1.000
_cell.length_c   1.000
_cell.angle_alpha   90.00
_cell.angle_beta   90.00
_cell.angle_gamma   90.00
#
_symmetry.space_group_name_H-M   'P 1'
#
loop_
_entity.id
_entity.type
_entity.pdbx_description
1 polymer ?
#
loop_
_entity_poly.entity_id
_entity_poly.type
_entity_poly.pdbx_seq_one_letter_code
_entity_poly.pdbx_strand_id
1 'polypeptide(L)'
;MLALALLAACATTKVGPGQYRVQDGDTLTKIARDNGQSVSDLVRWNGLPNADRISEGQVLRVRPPGDDAPAADAAPASPPGSSKPRARASIPDSPATPVHGISLIWPAEGAMVSGYNGVSSKGITIANKTGTPVKAAAAGKVEYASNGLRGYGNLVIVRHGGGFLSIYAHNHKLLVKQGQAVKQGQTIAEMGNSDASRVAVYFELRRNGKPVNPLGALPKR
;
A
#
# COMPACT_ATOMS: atom_id res chain seq x y z
N MET A 1 63.18 2.43 13.34
CA MET A 1 62.32 2.16 12.16
C MET A 1 60.92 2.61 12.50
N LEU A 2 60.33 3.37 11.57
CA LEU A 2 59.18 4.25 11.71
C LEU A 2 57.88 3.46 11.98
N ALA A 3 57.22 3.74 13.10
CA ALA A 3 55.81 3.49 13.28
C ALA A 3 55.05 4.68 12.67
N LEU A 4 54.19 4.43 11.67
CA LEU A 4 53.20 5.41 11.25
C LEU A 4 51.84 4.72 11.22
N ALA A 5 51.16 4.83 12.35
CA ALA A 5 49.78 4.42 12.52
C ALA A 5 48.88 5.27 11.61
N LEU A 6 48.09 4.59 10.79
CA LEU A 6 46.93 5.18 10.13
C LEU A 6 45.94 5.61 11.23
N LEU A 7 45.87 6.91 11.52
CA LEU A 7 44.66 7.51 12.09
C LEU A 7 43.75 7.87 10.92
N ALA A 8 42.83 6.96 10.60
CA ALA A 8 41.67 7.28 9.80
C ALA A 8 40.81 8.28 10.59
N ALA A 9 40.89 9.56 10.22
CA ALA A 9 40.00 10.60 10.71
C ALA A 9 38.58 10.28 10.22
N CYS A 10 37.75 9.69 11.08
CA CYS A 10 36.31 9.64 10.87
C CYS A 10 35.77 11.07 10.95
N ALA A 11 35.67 11.72 9.79
CA ALA A 11 34.92 12.96 9.64
C ALA A 11 33.45 12.68 10.01
N THR A 12 33.01 13.17 11.16
CA THR A 12 31.61 13.23 11.57
C THR A 12 30.91 14.30 10.74
N THR A 13 30.61 13.97 9.48
CA THR A 13 29.78 14.80 8.61
C THR A 13 28.35 14.77 9.13
N LYS A 14 27.97 15.87 9.80
CA LYS A 14 26.61 16.18 10.25
C LYS A 14 25.65 15.98 9.07
N VAL A 15 24.82 14.94 9.15
CA VAL A 15 23.81 14.64 8.12
C VAL A 15 22.80 15.80 8.08
N GLY A 16 22.41 16.24 6.88
CA GLY A 16 21.49 17.37 6.71
C GLY A 16 20.11 17.07 7.33
N PRO A 17 19.29 18.10 7.63
CA PRO A 17 17.92 17.88 8.09
C PRO A 17 17.17 16.98 7.09
N GLY A 18 16.50 15.94 7.61
CA GLY A 18 15.79 14.98 6.76
C GLY A 18 16.67 13.93 6.07
N GLN A 19 17.94 13.81 6.46
CA GLN A 19 18.86 12.77 6.00
C GLN A 19 19.29 11.88 7.18
N TYR A 20 19.52 10.59 6.90
CA TYR A 20 19.93 9.57 7.86
C TYR A 20 21.12 8.80 7.31
N ARG A 21 22.15 8.56 8.12
CA ARG A 21 23.30 7.75 7.72
C ARG A 21 23.11 6.31 8.19
N VAL A 22 23.06 5.37 7.25
CA VAL A 22 22.92 3.93 7.49
C VAL A 22 24.04 3.45 8.40
N GLN A 23 23.67 2.81 9.52
CA GLN A 23 24.59 2.20 10.47
C GLN A 23 24.70 0.68 10.24
N ASP A 24 25.71 0.07 10.86
CA ASP A 24 25.85 -1.39 10.88
C ASP A 24 24.60 -2.05 11.47
N GLY A 25 24.08 -3.07 10.79
CA GLY A 25 22.85 -3.77 11.16
C GLY A 25 21.54 -3.04 10.86
N ASP A 26 21.55 -1.87 10.20
CA ASP A 26 20.31 -1.22 9.78
C ASP A 26 19.67 -1.88 8.55
N THR A 27 18.34 -1.86 8.52
CA THR A 27 17.55 -2.21 7.35
C THR A 27 16.70 -1.01 6.94
N LEU A 28 16.37 -0.90 5.65
CA LEU A 28 15.51 0.20 5.17
C LEU A 28 14.16 0.22 5.92
N THR A 29 13.68 -0.95 6.34
CA THR A 29 12.47 -1.12 7.17
C THR A 29 12.60 -0.49 8.55
N LYS A 30 13.74 -0.69 9.22
CA LYS A 30 14.03 -0.10 10.54
C LYS A 30 14.19 1.42 10.42
N ILE A 31 14.99 1.87 9.46
CA ILE A 31 15.23 3.30 9.20
C ILE A 31 13.91 4.00 8.84
N ALA A 32 13.09 3.42 7.96
CA ALA A 32 11.80 3.98 7.59
C ALA A 32 10.89 4.12 8.82
N ARG A 33 10.78 3.07 9.64
CA ARG A 33 9.96 3.07 10.87
C ARG A 33 10.42 4.14 11.86
N ASP A 34 11.71 4.21 12.13
CA ASP A 34 12.28 5.14 13.12
C ASP A 34 12.13 6.60 12.69
N ASN A 35 12.00 6.85 11.39
CA ASN A 35 11.77 8.18 10.82
C ASN A 35 10.30 8.45 10.43
N GLY A 36 9.37 7.55 10.79
CA GLY A 36 7.94 7.70 10.50
C GLY A 36 7.59 7.66 9.00
N GLN A 37 8.44 7.04 8.18
CA GLN A 37 8.29 6.95 6.73
C GLN A 37 7.98 5.52 6.27
N SER A 38 7.56 5.37 5.01
CA SER A 38 7.45 4.05 4.39
C SER A 38 8.76 3.65 3.69
N VAL A 39 9.07 2.36 3.67
CA VAL A 39 10.21 1.80 2.93
C VAL A 39 10.15 2.23 1.46
N SER A 40 8.95 2.20 0.87
CA SER A 40 8.73 2.60 -0.52
C SER A 40 9.03 4.08 -0.77
N ASP A 41 8.74 4.95 0.20
CA ASP A 41 9.10 6.36 0.11
C ASP A 41 10.62 6.57 0.19
N LEU A 42 11.30 5.88 1.11
CA LEU A 42 12.76 5.89 1.17
C LEU A 42 13.39 5.37 -0.13
N VAL A 43 12.89 4.27 -0.68
CA VAL A 43 13.34 3.73 -1.98
C VAL A 43 13.19 4.78 -3.07
N ARG A 44 12.01 5.40 -3.16
CA ARG A 44 11.69 6.40 -4.18
C ARG A 44 12.53 7.67 -4.05
N TRP A 45 12.69 8.20 -2.84
CA TRP A 45 13.44 9.44 -2.58
C TRP A 45 14.94 9.29 -2.75
N ASN A 46 15.45 8.06 -2.60
CA ASN A 46 16.87 7.74 -2.73
C ASN A 46 17.21 7.03 -4.05
N GLY A 47 16.24 6.88 -4.95
CA GLY A 47 16.43 6.18 -6.23
C GLY A 47 16.96 4.75 -6.07
N LEU A 48 16.62 4.08 -4.97
CA LEU A 48 17.14 2.75 -4.69
C LEU A 48 16.51 1.74 -5.65
N PRO A 49 17.31 0.88 -6.30
CA PRO A 49 16.76 -0.13 -7.18
C PRO A 49 16.02 -1.24 -6.42
N ASN A 50 16.38 -1.48 -5.15
CA ASN A 50 15.75 -2.45 -4.24
C ASN A 50 15.96 -2.06 -2.77
N ALA A 51 14.99 -2.39 -1.90
CA ALA A 51 15.02 -2.07 -0.47
C ALA A 51 16.13 -2.80 0.33
N ASP A 52 16.61 -3.93 -0.19
CA ASP A 52 17.64 -4.77 0.47
C ASP A 52 19.08 -4.36 0.09
N ARG A 53 19.27 -3.33 -0.73
CA ARG A 53 20.58 -2.85 -1.19
C ARG A 53 20.93 -1.51 -0.57
N ILE A 54 21.05 -1.47 0.75
CA ILE A 54 21.68 -0.35 1.45
C ILE A 54 23.03 -0.75 1.99
N SER A 55 23.99 0.16 1.92
CA SER A 55 25.35 -0.05 2.38
C SER A 55 25.63 0.77 3.64
N GLU A 56 26.41 0.21 4.55
CA GLU A 56 26.88 0.89 5.74
C GLU A 56 27.56 2.22 5.37
N GLY A 57 27.20 3.29 6.09
CA GLY A 57 27.71 4.64 5.84
C GLY A 57 27.02 5.39 4.71
N GLN A 58 26.10 4.78 3.96
CA GLN A 58 25.26 5.44 2.95
C GLN A 58 24.32 6.46 3.60
N VAL A 59 24.18 7.63 2.99
CA VAL A 59 23.22 8.65 3.44
C VAL A 59 21.92 8.49 2.66
N LEU A 60 20.82 8.31 3.40
CA LEU A 60 19.47 8.21 2.89
C LEU A 60 18.66 9.44 3.25
N ARG A 61 17.91 9.96 2.30
CA ARG A 61 16.82 10.88 2.51
C ARG A 61 15.67 10.15 3.19
N VAL A 62 15.30 10.62 4.38
CA VAL A 62 14.23 10.06 5.22
C VAL A 62 13.10 11.06 5.44
N ARG A 63 13.06 12.14 4.65
CA ARG A 63 11.95 13.09 4.58
C ARG A 63 11.55 13.37 3.14
N PRO A 64 10.29 13.75 2.88
CA PRO A 64 9.82 14.08 1.55
C PRO A 64 10.69 15.17 0.89
N PRO A 65 11.03 15.01 -0.41
CA PRO A 65 11.62 16.09 -1.19
C PRO A 65 10.58 17.21 -1.33
N GLY A 66 10.86 18.36 -0.72
CA GLY A 66 9.93 19.50 -0.61
C GLY A 66 9.79 20.06 0.81
N ASP A 67 10.16 19.28 1.84
CA ASP A 67 10.08 19.68 3.26
C ASP A 67 11.39 20.24 3.83
N ASP A 68 12.29 20.78 2.98
CA ASP A 68 13.52 21.46 3.42
C ASP A 68 13.26 22.90 3.89
N ALA A 69 12.01 23.27 4.14
CA ALA A 69 11.64 24.55 4.76
C ALA A 69 11.57 24.38 6.29
N PRO A 70 12.19 25.29 7.08
CA PRO A 70 12.19 25.19 8.53
C PRO A 70 10.77 25.35 9.10
N ALA A 71 10.47 24.51 10.10
CA ALA A 71 9.24 24.55 10.87
C ALA A 71 9.08 25.92 11.56
N ALA A 72 7.96 26.59 11.28
CA ALA A 72 7.44 27.67 12.10
C ALA A 72 6.21 27.15 12.86
N ASP A 73 6.37 27.14 14.19
CA ASP A 73 5.43 27.20 15.30
C ASP A 73 3.93 26.84 15.14
N ALA A 74 3.45 26.11 16.16
CA ALA A 74 2.04 25.93 16.50
C ALA A 74 1.39 27.28 16.86
N ALA A 75 0.12 27.61 16.59
CA ALA A 75 -1.17 27.05 17.04
C ALA A 75 -2.28 28.08 16.65
N PRO A 76 -3.60 27.97 17.00
CA PRO A 76 -4.51 26.84 17.19
C PRO A 76 -5.76 26.92 16.25
N ALA A 77 -6.70 25.98 16.43
CA ALA A 77 -7.89 25.68 15.63
C ALA A 77 -9.01 26.74 15.58
N SER A 78 -9.80 26.75 14.48
CA SER A 78 -11.24 26.45 14.48
C SER A 78 -11.86 26.35 13.05
N PRO A 79 -12.94 25.55 12.84
CA PRO A 79 -13.56 25.23 11.53
C PRO A 79 -14.84 26.07 11.28
N PRO A 80 -15.77 25.76 10.34
CA PRO A 80 -15.73 25.02 9.08
C PRO A 80 -16.20 25.89 7.87
N GLY A 81 -15.77 25.57 6.65
CA GLY A 81 -16.23 26.26 5.44
C GLY A 81 -16.34 25.33 4.25
N SER A 82 -17.55 24.87 3.99
CA SER A 82 -17.93 24.15 2.77
C SER A 82 -17.44 24.85 1.51
N SER A 83 -16.57 24.20 0.75
CA SER A 83 -16.44 24.45 -0.68
C SER A 83 -16.24 23.14 -1.44
N LYS A 84 -17.37 22.71 -2.03
CA LYS A 84 -17.58 22.09 -3.34
C LYS A 84 -16.50 21.13 -3.90
N PRO A 85 -16.89 19.94 -4.41
CA PRO A 85 -15.94 18.88 -4.75
C PRO A 85 -15.06 19.23 -5.95
N ARG A 86 -13.74 19.28 -5.74
CA ARG A 86 -12.72 19.34 -6.79
C ARG A 86 -11.53 18.51 -6.29
N ALA A 87 -10.97 17.54 -6.99
CA ALA A 87 -11.15 17.06 -8.34
C ALA A 87 -11.12 15.53 -8.34
N ARG A 88 -11.94 14.94 -9.20
CA ARG A 88 -11.81 13.56 -9.62
C ARG A 88 -10.44 13.42 -10.28
N ALA A 89 -9.52 12.71 -9.65
CA ALA A 89 -8.29 12.28 -10.31
C ALA A 89 -8.69 11.28 -11.39
N SER A 90 -8.76 11.76 -12.63
CA SER A 90 -9.00 10.96 -13.82
C SER A 90 -7.81 10.03 -14.02
N ILE A 91 -8.01 8.74 -13.76
CA ILE A 91 -7.11 7.69 -14.26
C ILE A 91 -7.35 7.62 -15.78
N PRO A 92 -6.31 7.45 -16.62
CA PRO A 92 -6.48 7.28 -18.05
C PRO A 92 -7.43 6.11 -18.34
N ASP A 93 -8.52 6.45 -19.03
CA ASP A 93 -9.65 5.60 -19.40
C ASP A 93 -9.23 4.68 -20.57
N SER A 94 -8.27 3.78 -20.32
CA SER A 94 -8.05 2.65 -21.24
C SER A 94 -9.12 1.60 -20.94
N PRO A 95 -10.02 1.28 -21.90
CA PRO A 95 -11.11 0.36 -21.65
C PRO A 95 -10.53 -1.01 -21.27
N ALA A 96 -10.81 -1.44 -20.04
CA ALA A 96 -10.43 -2.76 -19.59
C ALA A 96 -11.14 -3.82 -20.44
N THR A 97 -10.39 -4.81 -20.93
CA THR A 97 -10.96 -5.94 -21.66
C THR A 97 -12.04 -6.61 -20.80
N PRO A 98 -13.26 -6.85 -21.33
CA PRO A 98 -14.32 -7.50 -20.57
C PRO A 98 -13.89 -8.85 -20.02
N VAL A 99 -14.22 -9.10 -18.75
CA VAL A 99 -13.99 -10.37 -18.08
C VAL A 99 -15.34 -11.10 -17.97
N HIS A 100 -15.47 -12.22 -18.69
CA HIS A 100 -16.70 -13.01 -18.71
C HIS A 100 -16.74 -14.09 -17.63
N GLY A 101 -17.94 -14.50 -17.22
CA GLY A 101 -18.16 -15.61 -16.27
C GLY A 101 -18.17 -15.20 -14.80
N ILE A 102 -18.10 -13.90 -14.50
CA ILE A 102 -18.30 -13.34 -13.16
C ILE A 102 -18.92 -11.93 -13.28
N SER A 103 -19.82 -11.60 -12.37
CA SER A 103 -20.37 -10.25 -12.22
C SER A 103 -19.93 -9.72 -10.86
N LEU A 104 -19.18 -8.62 -10.83
CA LEU A 104 -18.68 -8.04 -9.60
C LEU A 104 -19.44 -6.77 -9.23
N ILE A 105 -19.46 -6.47 -7.94
CA ILE A 105 -19.64 -5.12 -7.43
C ILE A 105 -18.29 -4.58 -6.97
N TRP A 106 -18.22 -3.26 -6.82
CA TRP A 106 -17.06 -2.66 -6.19
C TRP A 106 -16.88 -3.14 -4.75
N PRO A 107 -15.65 -3.50 -4.34
CA PRO A 107 -15.38 -4.09 -3.03
C PRO A 107 -15.41 -3.04 -1.91
N ALA A 108 -15.29 -1.76 -2.23
CA ALA A 108 -15.39 -0.67 -1.27
C ALA A 108 -15.82 0.63 -1.97
N GLU A 109 -16.27 1.58 -1.15
CA GLU A 109 -16.37 2.98 -1.55
C GLU A 109 -15.01 3.66 -1.38
N GLY A 110 -14.69 4.63 -2.23
CA GLY A 110 -13.44 5.37 -2.15
C GLY A 110 -12.90 5.78 -3.50
N ALA A 111 -11.74 6.44 -3.47
CA ALA A 111 -11.00 6.85 -4.66
C ALA A 111 -10.07 5.73 -5.10
N MET A 112 -10.07 5.39 -6.39
CA MET A 112 -9.04 4.51 -6.93
C MET A 112 -7.73 5.31 -7.02
N VAL A 113 -6.71 4.82 -6.33
CA VAL A 113 -5.38 5.48 -6.26
C VAL A 113 -4.29 4.69 -6.98
N SER A 114 -4.60 3.44 -7.38
CA SER A 114 -3.73 2.62 -8.22
C SER A 114 -4.59 1.67 -9.06
N GLY A 115 -4.14 1.41 -10.29
CA GLY A 115 -4.81 0.54 -11.26
C GLY A 115 -4.00 -0.71 -11.58
N TYR A 116 -4.64 -1.64 -12.30
CA TYR A 116 -3.99 -2.85 -12.81
C TYR A 116 -3.07 -2.51 -13.99
N ASN A 117 -1.86 -3.08 -14.02
CA ASN A 117 -0.97 -2.99 -15.19
C ASN A 117 -0.36 -4.34 -15.61
N GLY A 118 -0.66 -5.43 -14.89
CA GLY A 118 -0.24 -6.79 -15.23
C GLY A 118 1.24 -7.10 -14.99
N VAL A 119 2.08 -6.10 -14.69
CA VAL A 119 3.52 -6.24 -14.48
C VAL A 119 3.88 -5.99 -13.02
N SER A 120 3.77 -4.74 -12.57
CA SER A 120 4.07 -4.32 -11.19
C SER A 120 2.82 -4.24 -10.31
N SER A 121 1.64 -4.07 -10.91
CA SER A 121 0.34 -4.00 -10.23
C SER A 121 -0.60 -5.07 -10.78
N LYS A 122 -0.93 -6.03 -9.92
CA LYS A 122 -1.78 -7.19 -10.23
C LYS A 122 -3.25 -6.97 -9.86
N GLY A 123 -3.59 -5.78 -9.37
CA GLY A 123 -4.92 -5.43 -8.89
C GLY A 123 -5.16 -3.92 -8.93
N ILE A 124 -6.15 -3.46 -8.18
CA ILE A 124 -6.50 -2.06 -8.00
C ILE A 124 -6.44 -1.71 -6.52
N THR A 125 -6.18 -0.43 -6.21
CA THR A 125 -6.16 0.05 -4.83
C THR A 125 -7.21 1.14 -4.65
N ILE A 126 -8.10 0.97 -3.68
CA ILE A 126 -9.19 1.90 -3.38
C ILE A 126 -8.94 2.48 -1.99
N ALA A 127 -8.64 3.78 -1.95
CA ALA A 127 -8.35 4.50 -0.73
C ALA A 127 -9.61 5.13 -0.13
N ASN A 128 -9.71 5.06 1.20
CA ASN A 128 -10.73 5.70 2.00
C ASN A 128 -10.22 5.82 3.45
N LYS A 129 -11.11 5.96 4.43
CA LYS A 129 -10.81 5.98 5.86
C LYS A 129 -10.80 4.59 6.49
N THR A 130 -10.16 4.48 7.64
CA THR A 130 -10.12 3.22 8.43
C THR A 130 -11.54 2.89 8.87
N GLY A 131 -11.92 1.61 8.86
CA GLY A 131 -13.29 1.22 9.18
C GLY A 131 -14.26 1.22 8.01
N THR A 132 -13.89 1.75 6.85
CA THR A 132 -14.75 1.66 5.66
C THR A 132 -15.08 0.19 5.37
N PRO A 133 -16.36 -0.17 5.21
CA PRO A 133 -16.75 -1.56 4.92
C PRO A 133 -16.11 -2.07 3.63
N VAL A 134 -15.42 -3.20 3.72
CA VAL A 134 -14.95 -3.97 2.57
C VAL A 134 -15.92 -5.12 2.33
N LYS A 135 -16.52 -5.15 1.15
CA LYS A 135 -17.59 -6.06 0.75
C LYS A 135 -17.08 -7.13 -0.21
N ALA A 136 -17.64 -8.32 -0.12
CA ALA A 136 -17.43 -9.37 -1.11
C ALA A 136 -17.96 -8.91 -2.47
N ALA A 137 -17.07 -8.81 -3.45
CA ALA A 137 -17.38 -8.35 -4.80
C ALA A 137 -18.32 -9.30 -5.55
N ALA A 138 -18.33 -10.59 -5.19
CA ALA A 138 -19.28 -11.60 -5.64
C ALA A 138 -19.55 -12.63 -4.53
N ALA A 139 -20.61 -13.42 -4.67
CA ALA A 139 -20.88 -14.53 -3.77
C ALA A 139 -19.82 -15.63 -3.92
N GLY A 140 -19.49 -16.33 -2.84
CA GLY A 140 -18.44 -17.35 -2.87
C GLY A 140 -18.16 -17.98 -1.52
N LYS A 141 -17.03 -18.68 -1.42
CA LYS A 141 -16.52 -19.29 -0.18
C LYS A 141 -15.18 -18.68 0.18
N VAL A 142 -15.03 -18.26 1.43
CA VAL A 142 -13.77 -17.73 1.96
C VAL A 142 -12.75 -18.88 2.01
N GLU A 143 -11.70 -18.75 1.22
CA GLU A 143 -10.60 -19.72 1.16
C GLU A 143 -9.48 -19.36 2.13
N TYR A 144 -9.31 -18.07 2.42
CA TYR A 144 -8.32 -17.57 3.37
C TYR A 144 -8.87 -16.34 4.11
N ALA A 145 -8.64 -16.26 5.42
CA ALA A 145 -8.94 -15.10 6.25
C ALA A 145 -7.98 -15.03 7.44
N SER A 146 -6.82 -14.41 7.25
CA SER A 146 -5.77 -14.29 8.28
C SER A 146 -4.71 -13.24 7.89
N ASN A 147 -3.68 -13.08 8.72
CA ASN A 147 -2.51 -12.22 8.51
C ASN A 147 -1.21 -13.03 8.29
N GLY A 148 -1.31 -14.28 7.85
CA GLY A 148 -0.15 -15.17 7.72
C GLY A 148 0.65 -15.01 6.41
N LEU A 149 0.15 -14.22 5.46
CA LEU A 149 0.83 -13.99 4.18
C LEU A 149 1.53 -12.62 4.20
N ARG A 150 2.87 -12.67 4.24
CA ARG A 150 3.73 -11.48 4.20
C ARG A 150 3.43 -10.62 2.97
N GLY A 151 3.34 -9.30 3.17
CA GLY A 151 3.08 -8.32 2.11
C GLY A 151 1.60 -8.06 1.84
N TYR A 152 0.67 -8.77 2.49
CA TYR A 152 -0.78 -8.58 2.32
C TYR A 152 -1.48 -8.05 3.57
N GLY A 153 -0.81 -8.04 4.72
CA GLY A 153 -1.45 -7.76 6.00
C GLY A 153 -2.65 -8.69 6.25
N ASN A 154 -3.68 -8.17 6.90
CA ASN A 154 -4.93 -8.91 7.08
C ASN A 154 -5.62 -9.08 5.72
N LEU A 155 -5.74 -10.34 5.33
CA LEU A 155 -6.13 -10.77 3.99
C LEU A 155 -7.40 -11.60 4.04
N VAL A 156 -8.31 -11.33 3.11
CA VAL A 156 -9.40 -12.24 2.75
C VAL A 156 -9.21 -12.68 1.30
N ILE A 157 -9.34 -13.99 1.05
CA ILE A 157 -9.45 -14.55 -0.30
C ILE A 157 -10.79 -15.25 -0.41
N VAL A 158 -11.60 -14.88 -1.40
CA VAL A 158 -12.90 -15.50 -1.69
C VAL A 158 -12.81 -16.24 -3.00
N ARG A 159 -13.14 -17.54 -2.97
CA ARG A 159 -13.30 -18.38 -4.15
C ARG A 159 -14.72 -18.27 -4.71
N HIS A 160 -14.80 -18.13 -6.02
CA HIS A 160 -16.04 -18.04 -6.77
C HIS A 160 -16.15 -19.18 -7.80
N GLY A 161 -17.29 -19.26 -8.47
CA GLY A 161 -17.46 -20.15 -9.64
C GLY A 161 -16.54 -19.76 -10.79
N GLY A 162 -16.41 -20.62 -11.81
CA GLY A 162 -15.68 -20.30 -13.04
C GLY A 162 -14.15 -20.16 -12.89
N GLY A 163 -13.59 -20.66 -11.78
CA GLY A 163 -12.16 -20.59 -11.48
C GLY A 163 -11.68 -19.23 -10.98
N PHE A 164 -12.61 -18.37 -10.53
CA PHE A 164 -12.29 -17.02 -10.06
C PHE A 164 -11.93 -16.98 -8.57
N LEU A 165 -10.94 -16.17 -8.22
CA LEU A 165 -10.61 -15.79 -6.84
C LEU A 165 -10.59 -14.26 -6.75
N SER A 166 -11.16 -13.70 -5.69
CA SER A 166 -10.96 -12.30 -5.32
C SER A 166 -10.14 -12.18 -4.04
N ILE A 167 -9.24 -11.21 -4.00
CA ILE A 167 -8.29 -10.96 -2.92
C ILE A 167 -8.56 -9.56 -2.36
N TYR A 168 -8.63 -9.44 -1.03
CA TYR A 168 -8.85 -8.19 -0.30
C TYR A 168 -7.78 -8.06 0.76
N ALA A 169 -6.81 -7.17 0.56
CA ALA A 169 -5.64 -7.04 1.42
C ALA A 169 -5.61 -5.70 2.17
N HIS A 170 -4.69 -5.61 3.14
CA HIS A 170 -4.41 -4.45 3.98
C HIS A 170 -5.55 -4.04 4.92
N ASN A 171 -6.51 -4.92 5.18
CA ASN A 171 -7.63 -4.63 6.06
C ASN A 171 -7.15 -4.40 7.50
N HIS A 172 -7.85 -3.61 8.32
CA HIS A 172 -7.47 -3.52 9.74
C HIS A 172 -8.15 -4.62 10.57
N LYS A 173 -9.31 -5.12 10.11
CA LYS A 173 -10.10 -6.14 10.81
C LYS A 173 -10.81 -7.06 9.81
N LEU A 174 -10.84 -8.35 10.14
CA LEU A 174 -11.55 -9.38 9.37
C LEU A 174 -12.87 -9.72 10.05
N LEU A 175 -13.95 -9.82 9.29
CA LEU A 175 -15.31 -10.12 9.78
C LEU A 175 -15.81 -11.50 9.34
N VAL A 176 -14.96 -12.26 8.67
CA VAL A 176 -15.23 -13.61 8.19
C VAL A 176 -14.08 -14.55 8.55
N LYS A 177 -14.36 -15.85 8.49
CA LYS A 177 -13.37 -16.91 8.72
C LYS A 177 -13.23 -17.83 7.52
N GLN A 178 -12.10 -18.52 7.44
CA GLN A 178 -11.87 -19.55 6.41
C GLN A 178 -13.02 -20.58 6.41
N GLY A 179 -13.44 -20.98 5.21
CA GLY A 179 -14.55 -21.90 4.98
C GLY A 179 -15.94 -21.27 4.95
N GLN A 180 -16.10 -20.02 5.39
CA GLN A 180 -17.39 -19.33 5.44
C GLN A 180 -17.93 -19.03 4.04
N ALA A 181 -19.21 -19.29 3.80
CA ALA A 181 -19.91 -18.82 2.61
C ALA A 181 -20.26 -17.32 2.76
N VAL A 182 -20.07 -16.55 1.68
CA VAL A 182 -20.38 -15.11 1.64
C VAL A 182 -21.27 -14.79 0.45
N LYS A 183 -22.18 -13.82 0.63
CA LYS A 183 -23.01 -13.28 -0.45
C LYS A 183 -22.33 -12.06 -1.09
N GLN A 184 -22.64 -11.77 -2.35
CA GLN A 184 -22.24 -10.50 -2.97
C GLN A 184 -22.76 -9.32 -2.14
N GLY A 185 -21.91 -8.32 -1.88
CA GLY A 185 -22.28 -7.17 -1.06
C GLY A 185 -22.17 -7.37 0.45
N GLN A 186 -21.95 -8.61 0.92
CA GLN A 186 -21.72 -8.88 2.33
C GLN A 186 -20.42 -8.24 2.78
N THR A 187 -20.43 -7.52 3.90
CA THR A 187 -19.20 -7.00 4.52
C THR A 187 -18.36 -8.17 5.05
N ILE A 188 -17.10 -8.22 4.63
CA ILE A 188 -16.15 -9.28 4.96
C ILE A 188 -14.95 -8.80 5.77
N ALA A 189 -14.67 -7.50 5.72
CA ALA A 189 -13.58 -6.88 6.42
C ALA A 189 -13.85 -5.37 6.58
N GLU A 190 -13.00 -4.72 7.37
CA GLU A 190 -12.99 -3.28 7.49
C GLU A 190 -11.64 -2.75 6.99
N MET A 191 -11.68 -1.73 6.13
CA MET A 191 -10.52 -1.17 5.46
C MET A 191 -9.49 -0.67 6.47
N GLY A 192 -8.22 -0.86 6.16
CA GLY A 192 -7.12 -0.44 7.01
C GLY A 192 -5.86 -0.17 6.19
N ASN A 193 -4.74 -0.26 6.88
CA ASN A 193 -3.41 -0.15 6.33
C ASN A 193 -2.48 -1.25 6.87
N SER A 194 -3.00 -2.44 7.17
CA SER A 194 -2.15 -3.52 7.66
C SER A 194 -1.12 -3.88 6.58
N ASP A 195 0.16 -3.71 6.90
CA ASP A 195 1.24 -3.93 5.94
C ASP A 195 1.13 -3.01 4.68
N ALA A 196 0.53 -1.82 4.83
CA ALA A 196 0.42 -0.80 3.79
C ALA A 196 0.72 0.61 4.32
N SER A 197 1.20 1.48 3.44
CA SER A 197 1.55 2.87 3.78
C SER A 197 0.36 3.83 3.84
N ARG A 198 -0.82 3.39 3.41
CA ARG A 198 -2.05 4.20 3.40
C ARG A 198 -3.25 3.35 3.72
N VAL A 199 -4.30 4.00 4.20
CA VAL A 199 -5.58 3.34 4.40
C VAL A 199 -6.25 3.11 3.04
N ALA A 200 -6.23 1.86 2.62
CA ALA A 200 -6.78 1.43 1.35
C ALA A 200 -7.02 -0.07 1.36
N VAL A 201 -8.00 -0.52 0.58
CA VAL A 201 -8.09 -1.93 0.22
C VAL A 201 -7.34 -2.16 -1.10
N TYR A 202 -6.44 -3.14 -1.10
CA TYR A 202 -5.94 -3.70 -2.35
C TYR A 202 -6.87 -4.83 -2.78
N PHE A 203 -7.38 -4.73 -4.01
CA PHE A 203 -8.31 -5.66 -4.61
C PHE A 203 -7.73 -6.29 -5.86
N GLU A 204 -7.64 -7.61 -5.89
CA GLU A 204 -7.14 -8.36 -7.03
C GLU A 204 -8.15 -9.44 -7.44
N LEU A 205 -8.29 -9.63 -8.75
CA LEU A 205 -9.09 -10.68 -9.35
C LEU A 205 -8.15 -11.65 -10.06
N ARG A 206 -8.31 -12.95 -9.79
CA ARG A 206 -7.60 -14.01 -10.48
C ARG A 206 -8.58 -14.95 -11.18
N ARG A 207 -8.16 -15.49 -12.32
CA ARG A 207 -8.82 -16.60 -13.00
C ARG A 207 -7.82 -17.73 -13.20
N ASN A 208 -8.13 -18.91 -12.69
CA ASN A 208 -7.24 -20.08 -12.75
C ASN A 208 -5.83 -19.74 -12.22
N GLY A 209 -5.76 -19.00 -11.11
CA GLY A 209 -4.51 -18.59 -10.46
C GLY A 209 -3.78 -17.39 -11.09
N LYS A 210 -4.17 -16.94 -12.30
CA LYS A 210 -3.53 -15.81 -12.99
C LYS A 210 -4.27 -14.50 -12.71
N PRO A 211 -3.57 -13.38 -12.41
CA PRO A 211 -4.21 -12.08 -12.20
C PRO A 211 -4.79 -11.54 -13.51
N VAL A 212 -6.02 -11.03 -13.44
CA VAL A 212 -6.73 -10.38 -14.55
C VAL A 212 -7.16 -8.98 -14.13
N ASN A 213 -7.32 -8.06 -15.08
CA ASN A 213 -7.73 -6.69 -14.78
C ASN A 213 -9.14 -6.68 -14.14
N PRO A 214 -9.29 -6.31 -12.86
CA PRO A 214 -10.59 -6.34 -12.19
C PRO A 214 -11.60 -5.35 -12.79
N LEU A 215 -11.12 -4.27 -13.42
CA LEU A 215 -11.96 -3.27 -14.08
C LEU A 215 -12.79 -3.86 -15.23
N GLY A 216 -12.36 -4.98 -15.82
CA GLY A 216 -13.12 -5.67 -16.87
C GLY A 216 -14.35 -6.42 -16.37
N ALA A 217 -14.50 -6.61 -15.05
CA ALA A 217 -15.66 -7.25 -14.40
C ALA A 217 -16.41 -6.30 -13.46
N LEU A 218 -15.89 -5.10 -13.21
CA LEU A 218 -16.48 -4.11 -12.32
C LEU A 218 -17.43 -3.15 -13.08
N PRO A 219 -18.50 -2.65 -12.44
CA PRO A 219 -19.34 -1.62 -13.02
C PRO A 219 -18.55 -0.34 -13.29
N LYS A 220 -18.85 0.37 -14.38
CA LYS A 220 -18.27 1.69 -14.65
C LYS A 220 -18.66 2.68 -13.54
N ARG A 221 -17.74 3.57 -13.16
CA ARG A 221 -17.95 4.65 -12.19
C ARG A 221 -17.70 5.99 -12.83
#